data_AF-A0A1F5RFY5-F1
#
_entry.id   AF-A0A1F5RFY5-F1
#
_cell.length_a   1.000
_cell.length_b   1.000
_cell.length_c   1.000
_cell.angle_alpha   90.00
_cell.angle_beta   90.00
_cell.angle_gamma   90.00
#
_symmetry.space_group_name_H-M   'P 1'
#
loop_
_entity.id
_entity.type
_entity.pdbx_description
1 polymer ?
#
loop_
_entity_poly.entity_id
_entity_poly.type
_entity_poly.pdbx_seq_one_letter_code
_entity_poly.pdbx_strand_id
1 'polypeptide(L)' 'MKINLMKLPAIYGMAGALAGYFLLHPASMFIHSIGVAVFPEDGRSVDEMVGKAGAALYIAKDLGRNRVVSG' A
#
# COMPACT_ATOMS: atom_id res chain seq x y z
N MET A 1 6.33 -4.37 -13.35
CA MET A 1 5.76 -4.77 -12.05
C MET A 1 4.55 -5.65 -12.32
N LYS A 2 4.64 -6.97 -12.17
CA LYS A 2 3.48 -7.87 -12.31
C LYS A 2 2.77 -7.94 -10.97
N ILE A 3 1.55 -7.42 -10.89
CA ILE A 3 0.72 -7.51 -9.68
C ILE A 3 0.26 -8.97 -9.56
N ASN A 4 0.64 -9.65 -8.48
CA ASN A 4 0.16 -10.99 -8.18
C ASN A 4 -1.30 -10.91 -7.72
N LEU A 5 -2.17 -11.75 -8.30
CA LEU A 5 -3.61 -11.80 -8.02
C LEU A 5 -3.92 -11.96 -6.52
N MET A 6 -3.04 -12.64 -5.77
CA MET A 6 -3.17 -12.81 -4.32
C MET A 6 -3.02 -11.51 -3.51
N LYS A 7 -2.43 -10.46 -4.06
CA LYS A 7 -2.20 -9.18 -3.36
C LYS A 7 -3.33 -8.16 -3.57
N LEU A 8 -4.26 -8.44 -4.49
CA LEU A 8 -5.40 -7.56 -4.82
C LEU A 8 -6.30 -7.25 -3.61
N PRO A 9 -6.66 -8.21 -2.74
CA PRO A 9 -7.53 -7.92 -1.59
C PRO A 9 -6.91 -6.91 -0.62
N ALA A 10 -5.60 -7.03 -0.36
CA ALA A 10 -4.89 -6.12 0.55
C ALA A 10 -4.81 -4.70 -0.02
N ILE A 11 -4.52 -4.57 -1.32
CA ILE A 11 -4.43 -3.28 -2.01
C ILE A 11 -5.81 -2.59 -2.07
N TYR A 12 -6.86 -3.32 -2.50
CA TYR A 12 -8.20 -2.76 -2.61
C TYR A 12 -8.84 -2.49 -1.25
N GLY A 13 -8.58 -3.30 -0.24
CA GLY A 13 -9.02 -3.06 1.13
C GLY A 13 -8.47 -1.74 1.68
N MET A 14 -7.16 -1.48 1.53
CA MET A 14 -6.56 -0.22 1.96
C MET A 14 -7.08 0.99 1.16
N ALA A 15 -7.20 0.86 -0.17
CA ALA A 15 -7.76 1.92 -0.99
C ALA A 15 -9.21 2.24 -0.61
N GLY A 16 -10.04 1.22 -0.38
CA GLY A 16 -11.42 1.37 0.05
C GLY A 16 -11.55 2.01 1.42
N ALA A 17 -10.71 1.65 2.39
CA ALA A 17 -10.68 2.28 3.71
C ALA A 17 -10.32 3.77 3.64
N LEU A 18 -9.34 4.14 2.80
CA LEU A 18 -8.97 5.54 2.58
C LEU A 18 -10.12 6.34 1.92
N ALA A 19 -10.76 5.76 0.91
CA ALA A 19 -11.90 6.40 0.24
C ALA A 19 -13.09 6.57 1.19
N GLY A 20 -13.37 5.56 2.03
CA GLY A 20 -14.40 5.64 3.08
C GLY A 20 -14.11 6.73 4.10
N TYR A 21 -12.84 6.89 4.52
CA TYR A 21 -12.45 7.96 5.44
C TYR A 21 -12.73 9.35 4.86
N PHE A 22 -12.48 9.56 3.56
CA PHE A 22 -12.77 10.82 2.87
C PHE A 22 -14.28 11.12 2.81
N LEU A 23 -15.12 10.11 2.56
CA LEU A 23 -16.57 10.25 2.60
C LEU A 23 -17.08 10.67 3.99
N LEU A 24 -16.44 10.18 5.05
CA LEU A 24 -16.79 10.52 6.43
C LEU A 24 -16.22 11.87 6.89
N HIS A 25 -15.14 12.36 6.26
CA HIS A 25 -14.44 13.59 6.65
C HIS A 25 -14.14 14.48 5.43
N PRO A 26 -15.16 15.14 4.85
CA PRO A 26 -15.03 15.88 3.59
C PRO A 26 -14.11 17.11 3.64
N ALA A 27 -13.78 17.61 4.84
CA ALA A 27 -12.84 18.73 5.03
C ALA A 27 -11.36 18.27 5.22
N SER A 28 -11.11 16.97 5.30
CA SER A 28 -9.80 16.40 5.57
C SER A 28 -9.09 16.00 4.28
N MET A 29 -8.23 16.89 3.74
CA MET A 29 -7.37 16.56 2.61
C MET A 29 -6.02 16.04 3.11
N PHE A 30 -5.72 14.76 2.86
CA PHE A 30 -4.42 14.17 3.15
C PHE A 30 -3.85 13.44 1.95
N ILE A 31 -2.55 13.64 1.69
CA ILE A 31 -1.81 12.89 0.66
C ILE A 31 -1.03 11.78 1.36
N HIS A 32 -1.46 10.53 1.17
CA HIS A 32 -0.77 9.37 1.73
C HIS A 32 -0.13 8.54 0.61
N SER A 33 0.99 7.89 0.89
CA SER A 33 1.56 6.85 0.03
C SER A 33 1.65 5.59 0.88
N ILE A 34 1.33 4.43 0.30
CA ILE A 34 1.23 3.19 1.06
C ILE A 34 2.02 2.11 0.31
N GLY A 35 2.92 1.44 1.04
CA GLY A 35 3.62 0.25 0.57
C GLY A 35 3.08 -0.99 1.28
N VAL A 36 2.77 -2.03 0.52
CA VAL A 36 2.20 -3.28 1.02
C VAL A 36 3.15 -4.44 0.74
N ALA A 37 3.37 -5.27 1.77
CA ALA A 37 4.03 -6.57 1.67
C ALA A 37 3.09 -7.66 2.20
N VAL A 38 3.13 -8.85 1.60
CA VAL A 38 2.28 -10.00 1.93
C VAL A 38 3.17 -11.17 2.36
N PHE A 39 2.88 -11.72 3.54
CA PHE A 39 3.55 -12.91 4.04
C PHE A 39 2.81 -14.16 3.53
N PRO A 40 3.54 -15.22 3.13
CA PRO A 40 5.00 -15.36 3.14
C PRO A 40 5.72 -14.93 1.85
N GLU A 41 5.01 -14.37 0.87
CA GLU A 41 5.53 -14.11 -0.48
C GLU A 41 6.65 -13.07 -0.52
N ASP A 42 6.56 -12.05 0.34
CA ASP A 42 7.48 -10.90 0.36
C ASP A 42 8.54 -10.99 1.46
N GLY A 43 8.49 -12.04 2.28
CA GLY A 43 9.41 -12.24 3.37
C GLY A 43 8.90 -13.28 4.34
N ARG A 44 9.83 -13.96 5.01
CA ARG A 44 9.56 -14.92 6.07
C ARG A 44 10.03 -14.44 7.44
N SER A 45 10.71 -13.30 7.49
CA SER A 45 11.04 -12.58 8.72
C SER A 45 10.37 -11.21 8.76
N VAL A 46 10.23 -10.65 9.96
CA VAL A 46 9.69 -9.30 10.14
C VAL A 46 10.52 -8.26 9.39
N ASP A 47 11.85 -8.38 9.45
CA ASP A 47 12.76 -7.44 8.77
C ASP A 47 12.60 -7.47 7.24
N GLU A 48 12.44 -8.66 6.65
CA GLU A 48 12.18 -8.80 5.21
C GLU A 48 10.85 -8.16 4.82
N MET A 49 9.80 -8.41 5.61
CA MET A 49 8.47 -7.86 5.40
C MET A 49 8.45 -6.33 5.47
N VAL A 50 9.11 -5.77 6.50
CA VAL A 50 9.23 -4.31 6.68
C VAL A 50 10.07 -3.70 5.55
N GLY A 51 11.18 -4.32 5.19
CA GLY A 51 12.02 -3.89 4.08
C GLY A 51 11.26 -3.85 2.76
N LYS A 52 10.45 -4.88 2.48
CA LYS A 52 9.62 -4.94 1.26
C LYS A 52 8.51 -3.92 1.24
N ALA A 53 7.77 -3.76 2.34
CA ALA A 53 6.74 -2.73 2.44
C ALA A 53 7.35 -1.32 2.29
N GLY A 54 8.53 -1.09 2.86
CA GLY A 54 9.28 0.16 2.74
C GLY A 54 9.70 0.47 1.31
N ALA A 55 10.24 -0.52 0.58
CA ALA A 55 10.59 -0.36 -0.83
C ALA A 55 9.36 -0.03 -1.69
N ALA A 56 8.25 -0.75 -1.48
CA ALA A 56 6.99 -0.49 -2.16
C ALA A 56 6.44 0.93 -1.86
N LEU A 57 6.57 1.39 -0.61
CA LEU A 57 6.19 2.73 -0.21
C LEU A 57 7.04 3.80 -0.91
N TYR A 58 8.34 3.56 -1.04
CA TYR A 58 9.23 4.49 -1.73
C TYR A 58 8.84 4.64 -3.20
N ILE A 59 8.54 3.52 -3.88
CA ILE A 59 8.01 3.52 -5.25
C ILE A 59 6.67 4.28 -5.32
N ALA A 60 5.77 4.08 -4.34
CA ALA A 60 4.51 4.81 -4.28
C ALA A 60 4.72 6.34 -4.14
N LYS A 61 5.74 6.76 -3.40
CA LYS A 61 6.11 8.18 -3.25
C LYS A 61 6.68 8.76 -4.54
N ASP A 62 7.51 8.00 -5.25
CA ASP A 62 8.21 8.44 -6.46
C ASP A 62 7.29 8.54 -7.68
N LEU A 63 6.33 7.62 -7.83
CA LEU A 63 5.37 7.59 -8.94
C LEU A 63 4.26 8.66 -8.88
N GLY A 64 4.40 9.69 -8.03
CA GLY A 64 3.46 10.81 -7.92
C GLY A 64 2.56 10.81 -6.69
N ARG A 65 2.86 9.99 -5.66
CA ARG A 65 2.13 9.89 -4.38
C ARG A 65 0.65 9.49 -4.57
N ASN A 66 -0.13 9.51 -3.48
CA ASN A 66 -1.57 9.18 -3.42
C ASN A 66 -1.96 7.82 -4.02
N ARG A 67 -1.14 6.79 -3.78
CA ARG A 67 -1.35 5.44 -4.31
C ARG A 67 -0.85 4.35 -3.37
N VAL A 68 -1.35 3.15 -3.63
CA VAL A 68 -0.93 1.91 -2.98
C VAL A 68 -0.06 1.12 -3.96
N VAL A 69 1.14 0.73 -3.54
CA VAL A 69 2.06 -0.13 -4.32
C VAL A 69 2.39 -1.36 -3.49
N SER A 70 2.50 -2.50 -4.17
CA SER A 70 2.99 -3.74 -3.59
C SER A 70 4.30 -4.13 -4.28
N GLY A 71 5.27 -4.58 -3.47
CA GLY A 71 6.60 -5.02 -3.90
C GLY A 71 6.84 -6.51 -3.68
#